data_AF-A0A499US16-F1
#
_entry.id   AF-A0A499US16-F1
#
_cell.length_a   1.000
_cell.length_b   1.000
_cell.length_c   1.000
_cell.angle_alpha   90.00
_cell.angle_beta   90.00
_cell.angle_gamma   90.00
#
_symmetry.space_group_name_H-M   'P 1'
#
loop_
_entity.id
_entity.type
_entity.pdbx_description
1 polymer ?
#
loop_
_entity_poly.entity_id
_entity_poly.type
_entity_poly.pdbx_seq_one_letter_code
_entity_poly.pdbx_strand_id
1 'polypeptide(L)'
;SRTPKPMPRPTRSVAAGVEAKEPGESLIHSTEKSVKEYGDKVSETDRKAIEDAIAALKTAVEAAEPDADDIQAKTQTLMEVSMKLGEGHV
;
A
#
# COMPACT_ATOMS: atom_id res chain seq x y z
N SER A 1 -7.80 -19.25 30.54
CA SER A 1 -8.81 -19.01 29.49
C SER A 1 -8.13 -18.46 28.25
N ARG A 2 -7.76 -19.31 27.29
CA ARG A 2 -7.36 -18.87 25.94
C ARG A 2 -8.54 -19.15 25.03
N THR A 3 -9.47 -18.21 24.97
CA THR A 3 -10.55 -18.24 23.98
C THR A 3 -9.91 -18.10 22.60
N PRO A 4 -10.12 -19.05 21.67
CA PRO A 4 -9.70 -18.85 20.30
C PRO A 4 -10.51 -17.67 19.75
N LYS A 5 -9.81 -16.66 19.24
CA LYS A 5 -10.40 -15.54 18.51
C LYS A 5 -11.29 -16.14 17.41
N PRO A 6 -12.58 -15.74 17.29
CA PRO A 6 -13.46 -16.34 16.29
C PRO A 6 -12.88 -16.05 14.92
N MET A 7 -12.48 -17.10 14.19
CA MET A 7 -12.14 -16.97 12.77
C MET A 7 -13.43 -16.56 12.03
N PRO A 8 -13.43 -15.44 11.30
CA PRO A 8 -14.57 -15.08 10.49
C PRO A 8 -14.68 -16.10 9.35
N ARG A 9 -15.91 -16.56 9.10
CA ARG A 9 -16.23 -17.35 7.92
C ARG A 9 -15.79 -16.55 6.68
N PRO A 10 -15.31 -17.18 5.60
CA PRO A 10 -14.96 -16.45 4.38
C PRO A 10 -16.25 -15.98 3.70
N THR A 11 -16.80 -14.88 4.21
CA THR A 11 -18.02 -14.25 3.74
C THR A 11 -17.59 -13.09 2.85
N ARG A 12 -17.70 -13.23 1.52
CA ARG A 12 -17.74 -12.18 0.46
C ARG A 12 -16.69 -11.04 0.47
N SER A 13 -16.33 -10.46 1.61
CA SER A 13 -15.28 -9.48 1.84
C SER A 13 -13.89 -9.94 1.44
N VAL A 14 -13.56 -11.24 1.53
CA VAL A 14 -12.25 -11.74 1.09
C VAL A 14 -12.05 -11.53 -0.42
N ALA A 15 -13.12 -11.68 -1.22
CA ALA A 15 -13.06 -11.43 -2.66
C ALA A 15 -12.86 -9.95 -2.98
N ALA A 16 -13.56 -9.05 -2.28
CA ALA A 16 -13.41 -7.60 -2.46
C ALA A 16 -12.02 -7.10 -2.01
N GLY A 17 -11.49 -7.66 -0.92
CA GLY A 17 -10.13 -7.38 -0.47
C GLY A 17 -9.11 -7.77 -1.53
N VAL A 18 -9.16 -9.00 -2.06
CA VAL A 18 -8.23 -9.48 -3.10
C VAL A 18 -8.29 -8.65 -4.38
N GLU A 19 -9.47 -8.22 -4.80
CA GLU A 19 -9.63 -7.33 -5.97
C GLU A 19 -9.00 -5.94 -5.74
N ALA A 20 -8.99 -5.45 -4.49
CA ALA A 20 -8.28 -4.24 -4.11
C ALA A 20 -6.77 -4.44 -3.93
N LYS A 21 -6.30 -5.67 -3.62
CA LYS A 21 -4.86 -6.00 -3.50
C LYS A 21 -4.13 -5.88 -4.82
N GLU A 22 -4.72 -6.42 -5.89
CA GLU A 22 -4.14 -6.41 -7.25
C GLU A 22 -3.58 -5.04 -7.68
N PRO A 23 -4.36 -3.94 -7.65
CA PRO A 23 -3.83 -2.62 -8.00
C PRO A 23 -2.81 -2.11 -6.99
N GLY A 24 -2.99 -2.38 -5.70
CA GLY A 24 -2.07 -1.95 -4.64
C GLY A 24 -0.70 -2.60 -4.75
N GLU A 25 -0.64 -3.91 -4.99
CA GLU A 25 0.59 -4.68 -5.19
C GLU A 25 1.35 -4.24 -6.45
N SER A 26 0.62 -4.00 -7.54
CA SER A 26 1.19 -3.45 -8.78
C SER A 26 1.82 -2.07 -8.54
N LEU A 27 1.10 -1.21 -7.81
CA LEU A 27 1.56 0.13 -7.47
C LEU A 27 2.80 0.08 -6.57
N ILE A 28 2.80 -0.76 -5.52
CA ILE A 28 3.96 -0.98 -4.63
C ILE A 28 5.20 -1.30 -5.44
N HIS A 29 5.13 -2.32 -6.30
CA HIS A 29 6.29 -2.77 -7.05
C HIS A 29 6.81 -1.70 -8.02
N SER A 30 5.90 -0.98 -8.67
CA SER A 30 6.26 0.12 -9.58
C SER A 30 6.90 1.28 -8.85
N THR A 31 6.34 1.67 -7.70
CA THR A 31 6.84 2.77 -6.88
C THR A 31 8.15 2.40 -6.18
N GLU A 32 8.31 1.20 -5.64
CA GLU A 32 9.60 0.71 -5.09
C GLU A 32 10.71 0.80 -6.12
N LYS A 33 10.44 0.37 -7.35
CA LYS A 33 11.40 0.45 -8.45
C LYS A 33 11.73 1.91 -8.78
N SER A 34 10.72 2.76 -8.88
CA SER A 34 10.89 4.19 -9.19
C SER A 34 11.68 4.92 -8.10
N VAL A 35 11.39 4.64 -6.83
CA VAL A 35 12.15 5.17 -5.69
C VAL A 35 13.58 4.63 -5.67
N LYS A 36 13.83 3.40 -6.10
CA LYS A 36 15.20 2.88 -6.18
C LYS A 36 16.01 3.51 -7.32
N GLU A 37 15.37 3.80 -8.45
CA GLU A 37 16.00 4.36 -9.65
C GLU A 37 16.15 5.89 -9.58
N TYR A 38 15.16 6.57 -9.01
CA TYR A 38 15.07 8.04 -8.94
C TYR A 38 15.12 8.59 -7.51
N GLY A 39 15.26 7.73 -6.49
CA GLY A 39 15.31 8.09 -5.07
C GLY A 39 16.43 9.04 -4.68
N ASP A 40 17.48 9.10 -5.51
CA ASP A 40 18.59 10.03 -5.34
C ASP A 40 18.25 11.45 -5.84
N LYS A 41 17.26 11.57 -6.74
CA LYS A 41 16.77 12.85 -7.29
C LYS A 41 15.69 13.50 -6.42
N VAL A 42 15.31 12.87 -5.32
CA VAL A 42 14.21 13.28 -4.46
C VAL A 42 14.70 13.45 -3.04
N SER A 43 14.01 14.26 -2.26
CA SER A 43 14.45 14.53 -0.89
C SER A 43 14.35 13.27 -0.02
N GLU A 44 15.24 13.14 0.96
CA GLU A 44 15.19 12.02 1.90
C GLU A 44 13.86 11.94 2.65
N THR A 45 13.21 13.08 2.88
CA THR A 45 11.89 13.16 3.52
C THR A 45 10.81 12.57 2.63
N ASP A 46 10.78 12.93 1.35
CA ASP A 46 9.80 12.41 0.38
C ASP A 46 10.03 10.93 0.09
N ARG A 47 11.30 10.53 -0.10
CA ARG A 47 11.70 9.14 -0.29
C ARG A 47 11.17 8.27 0.85
N LYS A 48 11.40 8.72 2.08
CA LYS A 48 11.00 7.99 3.28
C LYS A 48 9.47 7.96 3.43
N ALA A 49 8.76 9.05 3.11
CA ALA A 49 7.29 9.06 3.12
C ALA A 49 6.69 8.02 2.16
N ILE A 50 7.32 7.83 0.99
CA ILE A 50 6.87 6.83 0.02
C ILE A 50 7.21 5.41 0.47
N GLU A 51 8.42 5.18 0.97
CA GLU A 51 8.80 3.88 1.56
C GLU A 51 7.85 3.47 2.70
N ASP A 52 7.49 4.42 3.57
CA ASP A 52 6.49 4.21 4.64
C ASP A 52 5.09 3.91 4.06
N ALA A 53 4.64 4.63 3.02
CA ALA A 53 3.36 4.38 2.36
C ALA A 53 3.31 3.01 1.65
N ILE A 54 4.41 2.61 1.00
CA ILE A 54 4.59 1.29 0.38
C ILE A 54 4.46 0.20 1.45
N ALA A 55 5.19 0.33 2.56
CA ALA A 55 5.15 -0.63 3.64
C ALA A 55 3.75 -0.74 4.26
N ALA A 56 3.06 0.39 4.41
CA ALA A 56 1.69 0.43 4.94
C ALA A 56 0.69 -0.29 4.02
N LEU A 57 0.76 -0.05 2.71
CA LEU A 57 -0.07 -0.72 1.70
C LEU A 57 0.25 -2.22 1.63
N LYS A 58 1.54 -2.56 1.66
CA LYS A 58 2.00 -3.95 1.64
C LYS A 58 1.48 -4.74 2.84
N THR A 59 1.54 -4.13 4.03
CA THR A 59 0.97 -4.72 5.25
C THR A 59 -0.54 -4.92 5.15
N ALA A 60 -1.27 -4.02 4.48
CA ALA A 60 -2.71 -4.13 4.26
C ALA A 60 -3.06 -5.30 3.33
N VAL A 61 -2.34 -5.43 2.22
CA VAL A 61 -2.56 -6.51 1.25
C VAL A 61 -2.09 -7.87 1.76
N GLU A 62 -1.05 -7.92 2.61
CA GLU A 62 -0.59 -9.15 3.27
C GLU A 62 -1.40 -9.52 4.52
N ALA A 63 -2.38 -8.68 4.91
CA ALA A 63 -3.22 -8.96 6.07
C ALA A 63 -4.05 -10.24 5.88
N ALA A 64 -4.16 -11.03 6.96
CA ALA A 64 -4.98 -12.23 7.01
C ALA A 64 -6.47 -11.92 6.74
N GLU A 65 -6.91 -10.72 7.09
CA GLU A 65 -8.22 -10.16 6.75
C GLU A 65 -8.01 -8.85 5.98
N PRO A 66 -7.98 -8.90 4.64
CA PRO A 66 -7.74 -7.71 3.85
C PRO A 66 -8.98 -6.82 3.83
N ASP A 67 -8.80 -5.58 4.25
CA ASP A 67 -9.83 -4.56 4.22
C ASP A 67 -9.71 -3.77 2.92
N ALA A 68 -10.73 -3.87 2.06
CA ALA A 68 -10.72 -3.23 0.75
C ALA A 68 -10.66 -1.69 0.87
N ASP A 69 -11.29 -1.11 1.89
CA ASP A 69 -11.30 0.34 2.12
C ASP A 69 -9.91 0.81 2.57
N ASP A 70 -9.26 0.07 3.48
CA ASP A 70 -7.89 0.34 3.93
C ASP A 70 -6.87 0.22 2.79
N ILE A 71 -6.97 -0.85 1.99
CA ILE A 71 -6.11 -1.05 0.82
C ILE A 71 -6.32 0.07 -0.20
N GLN A 72 -7.56 0.44 -0.50
CA GLN A 72 -7.86 1.52 -1.43
C GLN A 72 -7.36 2.87 -0.91
N ALA A 73 -7.57 3.18 0.37
CA ALA A 73 -7.09 4.41 1.00
C ALA A 73 -5.56 4.51 0.96
N LYS A 74 -4.85 3.42 1.27
CA LYS A 74 -3.39 3.36 1.21
C LYS A 74 -2.86 3.40 -0.23
N THR A 75 -3.57 2.80 -1.17
CA THR A 75 -3.26 2.88 -2.61
C THR A 75 -3.36 4.32 -3.11
N GLN A 76 -4.45 5.02 -2.76
CA GLN A 76 -4.60 6.44 -3.05
C GLN A 76 -3.51 7.27 -2.37
N THR A 77 -3.22 7.00 -1.10
CA THR A 77 -2.14 7.69 -0.37
C THR A 77 -0.79 7.51 -1.10
N LEU A 78 -0.46 6.28 -1.51
CA LEU A 78 0.76 5.99 -2.26
C LEU A 78 0.79 6.76 -3.59
N MET A 79 -0.32 6.81 -4.32
CA MET A 79 -0.42 7.61 -5.55
C MET A 79 -0.20 9.09 -5.27
N GLU A 80 -0.81 9.66 -4.24
CA GLU A 80 -0.67 11.07 -3.90
C GLU A 80 0.76 11.43 -3.49
N VAL A 81 1.43 10.59 -2.69
CA VAL A 81 2.85 10.83 -2.34
C VAL A 81 3.77 10.59 -3.55
N SER A 82 3.44 9.64 -4.43
CA SER A 82 4.18 9.40 -5.67
C SER A 82 4.01 10.53 -6.68
N MET A 83 2.85 11.19 -6.73
CA MET A 83 2.63 12.37 -7.56
C MET A 83 3.35 13.60 -7.00
N LYS A 84 3.29 13.82 -5.69
CA LYS A 84 4.10 14.87 -5.03
C LYS A 84 5.59 14.70 -5.27
N LEU A 85 6.08 13.46 -5.33
CA LEU A 85 7.46 13.15 -5.73
C LEU A 85 7.79 13.65 -7.14
N GLY A 86 6.85 13.49 -8.08
CA GLY A 86 7.02 13.93 -9.48
C GLY A 86 6.81 15.43 -9.68
N GLU A 87 5.89 16.05 -8.94
CA GLU A 87 5.57 17.48 -9.02
C GLU A 87 6.58 18.39 -8.31
N GLY A 88 7.39 17.85 -7.40
CA GLY A 88 8.60 18.55 -6.91
C GLY A 88 9.64 18.84 -8.01
N HIS A 89 9.37 18.40 -9.25
CA HIS A 89 10.18 18.60 -10.45
C HIS A 89 9.43 19.30 -11.62
N VAL A 90 8.45 20.17 -11.36
CA VAL A 90 7.99 21.13 -12.40
C VAL A 90 8.48 22.55 -12.14
#